data_AF-A0AAX0KYD3-F1
#
_entry.id   AF-A0AAX0KYD3-F1
#
_cell.length_a   1.000
_cell.length_b   1.000
_cell.length_c   1.000
_cell.angle_alpha   90.00
_cell.angle_beta   90.00
_cell.angle_gamma   90.00
#
_symmetry.space_group_name_H-M   'P 1'
#
loop_
_entity.id
_entity.type
_entity.pdbx_description
1 polymer ?
#
loop_
_entity_poly.entity_id
_entity_poly.type
_entity_poly.pdbx_seq_one_letter_code
_entity_poly.pdbx_strand_id
1 'polypeptide(L)'
;MLADPETAWGRVDIEALRQHLIDMDNVTLHARVAERDSPGGARFEATSDDPAVTASIRAMVRAHVATMNGVEGWTMSAEEIPGGSALTVTGADAQKIRALGFIGVLTVGAHHQSHHLAIATGDAMHGH
;
A
#
# COMPACT_ATOMS: atom_id res chain seq x y z
N MET A 1 2.41 -0.98 -22.97
CA MET A 1 3.41 -2.03 -23.24
C MET A 1 3.25 -2.62 -24.64
N LEU A 2 2.41 -3.64 -24.89
CA LEU A 2 2.36 -4.28 -26.22
C LEU A 2 2.02 -3.35 -27.38
N ALA A 3 1.12 -2.39 -27.17
CA ALA A 3 0.71 -1.40 -28.16
C ALA A 3 1.53 -0.09 -28.10
N ASP A 4 2.51 0.00 -27.20
CA ASP A 4 3.31 1.20 -26.98
C ASP A 4 4.70 1.01 -27.62
N PRO A 5 4.99 1.68 -28.75
CA PRO A 5 6.25 1.52 -29.48
C PRO A 5 7.47 2.02 -28.68
N GLU A 6 7.28 2.85 -27.66
CA GLU A 6 8.35 3.39 -26.82
C GLU A 6 8.68 2.47 -25.63
N THR A 7 8.05 1.30 -25.53
CA THR A 7 8.34 0.33 -24.46
C THR A 7 9.80 -0.13 -24.53
N ALA A 8 10.58 0.22 -23.51
CA ALA A 8 11.96 -0.22 -23.35
C ALA A 8 12.01 -1.69 -22.89
N TRP A 9 11.83 -2.64 -23.82
CA TRP A 9 11.73 -4.08 -23.53
C TRP A 9 12.91 -4.66 -22.72
N GLY A 10 14.11 -4.07 -22.81
CA GLY A 10 15.28 -4.47 -22.01
C GLY A 10 15.21 -4.06 -20.53
N ARG A 11 14.28 -3.19 -20.14
CA ARG A 11 14.02 -2.78 -18.75
C ARG A 11 12.80 -3.46 -18.13
N VAL A 12 11.98 -4.13 -18.93
CA VAL A 12 10.77 -4.79 -18.45
C VAL A 12 11.12 -5.83 -17.38
N ASP A 13 10.44 -5.74 -16.24
CA ASP A 13 10.64 -6.63 -15.10
C ASP A 13 9.29 -7.12 -14.57
N ILE A 14 8.81 -8.20 -15.17
CA ILE A 14 7.55 -8.85 -14.74
C ILE A 14 7.75 -9.61 -13.42
N GLU A 15 8.98 -9.98 -13.08
CA GLU A 15 9.26 -10.61 -11.79
C GLU A 15 9.10 -9.59 -10.66
N ALA A 16 9.55 -8.35 -10.84
CA ALA A 16 9.27 -7.26 -9.90
C ALA A 16 7.76 -7.04 -9.70
N LEU A 17 6.97 -7.06 -10.79
CA LEU A 17 5.50 -6.98 -10.67
C LEU A 17 4.94 -8.17 -9.90
N ARG A 18 5.42 -9.40 -10.17
CA ARG A 18 4.97 -10.60 -9.45
C ARG A 18 5.28 -10.52 -7.96
N GLN A 19 6.45 -10.01 -7.58
CA GLN A 19 6.82 -9.80 -6.18
C GLN A 19 5.92 -8.75 -5.51
N HIS A 20 5.60 -7.66 -6.21
CA HIS A 20 4.63 -6.68 -5.71
C HIS A 20 3.24 -7.30 -5.49
N LEU A 21 2.79 -8.17 -6.39
CA LEU A 21 1.51 -8.87 -6.23
C LEU A 21 1.52 -9.84 -5.04
N ILE A 22 2.67 -10.44 -4.70
CA ILE A 22 2.83 -11.21 -3.45
C ILE A 22 2.70 -10.29 -2.24
N ASP A 23 3.30 -9.09 -2.26
CA ASP A 23 3.13 -8.14 -1.17
C ASP A 23 1.65 -7.75 -0.98
N MET A 24 0.91 -7.54 -2.08
CA MET A 24 -0.52 -7.27 -2.03
C MET A 24 -1.31 -8.44 -1.44
N ASP A 25 -1.01 -9.67 -1.84
CA ASP A 25 -1.64 -10.88 -1.30
C ASP A 25 -1.39 -11.02 0.20
N ASN A 26 -0.13 -10.89 0.62
CA ASN A 26 0.29 -10.92 2.03
C ASN A 26 -0.45 -9.89 2.88
N VAL A 27 -0.52 -8.64 2.42
CA VAL A 27 -1.17 -7.56 3.17
C VAL A 27 -2.69 -7.71 3.19
N THR A 28 -3.28 -8.25 2.13
CA THR A 28 -4.73 -8.37 1.99
C THR A 28 -5.30 -9.59 2.71
N LEU A 29 -4.63 -10.74 2.59
CA LEU A 29 -5.17 -12.03 3.03
C LEU A 29 -4.45 -12.60 4.26
N HIS A 30 -3.22 -12.18 4.53
CA HIS A 30 -2.37 -12.80 5.55
C HIS A 30 -2.02 -11.88 6.74
N ALA A 31 -2.22 -10.56 6.62
CA ALA A 31 -2.03 -9.64 7.73
C ALA A 31 -3.17 -9.74 8.76
N ARG A 32 -2.82 -9.69 10.05
CA ARG A 32 -3.78 -9.47 11.13
C ARG A 32 -3.87 -7.97 11.38
N VAL A 33 -5.08 -7.43 11.28
CA VAL A 33 -5.32 -5.99 11.44
C VAL A 33 -6.15 -5.73 12.68
N ALA A 34 -5.59 -4.93 13.60
CA ALA A 34 -6.36 -4.33 14.70
C ALA A 34 -6.71 -2.89 14.34
N GLU A 35 -7.99 -2.56 14.32
CA GLU A 35 -8.49 -1.20 14.09
C GLU A 35 -8.78 -0.51 15.43
N ARG A 36 -8.40 0.76 15.52
CA ARG A 36 -8.74 1.63 16.65
C ARG A 36 -9.24 2.97 16.12
N ASP A 37 -10.37 3.42 16.66
CA ASP A 37 -10.87 4.76 16.39
C ASP A 37 -9.83 5.80 16.80
N SER A 38 -9.66 6.83 15.96
CA SER A 38 -8.86 8.01 16.27
C SER A 38 -9.68 9.27 15.99
N PRO A 39 -9.39 10.41 16.65
CA PRO A 39 -10.04 11.67 16.31
C PRO A 39 -9.86 11.99 14.82
N GLY A 40 -10.97 12.08 14.09
CA GLY A 40 -10.96 12.35 12.65
C GLY A 40 -10.69 11.14 11.75
N GLY A 41 -10.60 9.92 12.26
CA GLY A 41 -10.45 8.74 11.41
C GLY A 41 -10.20 7.43 12.17
N ALA A 42 -9.13 6.74 11.80
CA ALA A 42 -8.75 5.44 12.37
C ALA A 42 -7.23 5.23 12.40
N ARG A 43 -6.78 4.36 13.29
CA ARG A 43 -5.46 3.74 13.28
C ARG A 43 -5.61 2.24 13.05
N PHE A 44 -4.88 1.72 12.07
CA PHE A 44 -4.84 0.31 11.71
C PHE A 44 -3.46 -0.25 12.02
N GLU A 45 -3.38 -1.26 12.89
CA GLU A 45 -2.15 -1.96 13.20
C GLU A 45 -2.14 -3.31 12.49
N ALA A 46 -1.40 -3.36 11.37
CA ALA A 46 -1.24 -4.56 10.57
C ALA A 46 0.02 -5.30 11.03
N THR A 47 -0.15 -6.57 11.39
CA THR A 47 0.95 -7.41 11.94
C THR A 47 0.89 -8.84 11.43
N SER A 48 2.01 -9.55 11.52
CA SER A 48 2.10 -11.00 11.31
C SER A 48 3.22 -11.60 12.17
N ASP A 49 3.13 -12.90 12.43
CA ASP A 49 4.25 -13.68 12.99
C ASP A 49 5.18 -14.21 11.88
N ASP A 50 4.72 -14.18 10.63
CA ASP A 50 5.52 -14.54 9.46
C ASP A 50 6.44 -13.35 9.08
N PRO A 51 7.77 -13.54 9.06
CA PRO A 51 8.70 -12.48 8.67
C PRO A 51 8.49 -11.95 7.24
N ALA A 52 8.07 -12.79 6.29
CA ALA A 52 7.83 -12.37 4.92
C ALA A 52 6.59 -11.47 4.84
N VAL A 53 5.48 -11.87 5.48
CA VAL A 53 4.26 -11.03 5.56
C VAL A 53 4.56 -9.73 6.30
N THR A 54 5.37 -9.77 7.36
CA THR A 54 5.82 -8.57 8.10
C THR A 54 6.57 -7.59 7.19
N ALA A 55 7.45 -8.11 6.33
CA ALA A 55 8.17 -7.28 5.36
C ALA A 55 7.22 -6.66 4.34
N SER A 56 6.28 -7.44 3.79
CA SER A 56 5.24 -6.94 2.86
C SER A 56 4.39 -5.84 3.49
N ILE A 57 3.96 -6.01 4.74
CA ILE A 57 3.20 -4.98 5.48
C ILE A 57 4.00 -3.67 5.55
N ARG A 58 5.27 -3.74 5.95
CA ARG A 58 6.12 -2.55 6.10
C ARG A 58 6.37 -1.84 4.77
N ALA A 59 6.63 -2.60 3.71
CA ALA A 59 6.84 -2.06 2.38
C ALA A 59 5.57 -1.36 1.86
N MET A 60 4.44 -2.07 1.89
CA MET A 60 3.18 -1.59 1.32
C MET A 60 2.61 -0.40 2.09
N VAL A 61 2.59 -0.43 3.42
CA VAL A 61 2.04 0.68 4.23
C VAL A 61 2.86 1.95 4.00
N ARG A 62 4.20 1.86 3.98
CA ARG A 62 5.07 3.01 3.70
C ARG A 62 4.82 3.57 2.30
N ALA A 63 4.78 2.70 1.28
CA ALA A 63 4.58 3.10 -0.11
C ALA A 63 3.21 3.75 -0.33
N HIS A 64 2.15 3.23 0.30
CA HIS A 64 0.80 3.82 0.22
C HIS A 64 0.76 5.18 0.88
N VAL A 65 1.37 5.36 2.06
CA VAL A 65 1.44 6.69 2.69
C VAL A 65 2.21 7.67 1.82
N ALA A 66 3.35 7.27 1.23
CA ALA A 66 4.12 8.12 0.34
C ALA A 66 3.35 8.56 -0.92
N THR A 67 2.43 7.71 -1.38
CA THR A 67 1.66 7.95 -2.62
C THR A 67 0.34 8.66 -2.37
N MET A 68 -0.34 8.36 -1.26
CA MET A 68 -1.74 8.75 -1.01
C MET A 68 -1.91 9.80 0.09
N ASN A 69 -0.86 10.15 0.86
CA ASN A 69 -0.97 11.23 1.83
C ASN A 69 -1.32 12.56 1.13
N GLY A 70 -2.37 13.23 1.59
CA GLY A 70 -2.94 14.44 0.96
C GLY A 70 -3.94 14.16 -0.16
N VAL A 71 -4.03 12.91 -0.65
CA VAL A 71 -5.05 12.47 -1.61
C VAL A 71 -6.37 12.24 -0.86
N GLU A 72 -7.52 12.44 -1.52
CA GLU A 72 -8.86 12.41 -0.91
C GLU A 72 -9.08 13.42 0.25
N GLY A 73 -8.16 14.36 0.44
CA GLY A 73 -8.16 15.25 1.60
C GLY A 73 -7.82 14.54 2.91
N TRP A 74 -7.16 13.37 2.85
CA TRP A 74 -6.72 12.63 4.02
C TRP A 74 -5.29 12.96 4.41
N THR A 75 -5.03 12.97 5.71
CA THR A 75 -3.67 12.89 6.25
C THR A 75 -3.39 11.44 6.61
N MET A 76 -2.28 10.91 6.10
CA MET A 76 -1.86 9.54 6.31
C MET A 76 -0.44 9.52 6.91
N SER A 77 -0.20 8.63 7.86
CA SER A 77 1.13 8.38 8.39
C SER A 77 1.36 6.89 8.62
N ALA A 78 2.61 6.47 8.45
CA ALA A 78 3.08 5.11 8.70
C ALA A 78 4.08 5.13 9.86
N GLU A 79 3.95 4.16 10.75
CA GLU A 79 4.88 3.89 11.84
C GLU A 79 5.24 2.40 11.80
N GLU A 80 6.53 2.07 11.90
CA GLU A 80 6.91 0.67 12.12
C GLU A 80 6.62 0.26 13.55
N ILE A 81 5.97 -0.89 13.70
CA ILE A 81 5.66 -1.48 15.01
C ILE A 81 6.23 -2.91 15.06
N PRO A 82 6.31 -3.53 16.26
CA PRO A 82 6.63 -4.95 16.36
C PRO A 82 5.64 -5.77 15.49
N GLY A 83 6.19 -6.63 14.64
CA GLY A 83 5.40 -7.50 13.75
C GLY A 83 4.80 -6.83 12.51
N GLY A 84 5.03 -5.54 12.24
CA GLY A 84 4.53 -4.91 11.01
C GLY A 84 4.57 -3.38 11.01
N SER A 85 3.43 -2.76 10.68
CA SER A 85 3.27 -1.30 10.59
C SER A 85 1.90 -0.85 11.09
N ALA A 86 1.88 0.32 11.69
CA ALA A 86 0.66 1.06 11.96
C ALA A 86 0.43 2.13 10.89
N LEU A 87 -0.77 2.12 10.32
CA LEU A 87 -1.28 3.15 9.41
C LEU A 87 -2.27 4.02 10.17
N THR A 88 -2.03 5.32 10.24
CA THR A 88 -3.01 6.28 10.77
C THR A 88 -3.58 7.10 9.62
N VAL A 89 -4.91 7.19 9.53
CA VAL A 89 -5.61 7.99 8.51
C VAL A 89 -6.61 8.88 9.19
N THR A 90 -6.58 10.17 8.86
CA THR A 90 -7.55 11.17 9.33
C THR A 90 -8.05 12.02 8.18
N GLY A 91 -9.28 12.52 8.29
CA GLY A 91 -9.92 13.35 7.28
C GLY A 91 -11.26 13.93 7.77
N ALA A 92 -11.96 14.64 6.89
CA ALA A 92 -13.25 15.25 7.22
C ALA A 92 -14.35 14.21 7.54
N ASP A 93 -14.30 13.04 6.90
CA ASP A 93 -15.26 11.96 7.09
C ASP A 93 -14.63 10.74 7.76
N ALA A 94 -14.56 10.81 9.09
CA ALA A 94 -14.01 9.74 9.92
C ALA A 94 -14.82 8.43 9.82
N GLN A 95 -16.13 8.53 9.59
CA GLN A 95 -16.99 7.36 9.45
C GLN A 95 -16.68 6.60 8.16
N LYS A 96 -16.44 7.32 7.05
CA LYS A 96 -16.00 6.71 5.78
C LYS A 96 -14.66 6.00 5.93
N ILE A 97 -13.68 6.61 6.60
CA ILE A 97 -12.35 6.00 6.84
C ILE A 97 -12.50 4.68 7.60
N ARG A 98 -13.28 4.66 8.69
CA ARG A 98 -13.53 3.43 9.47
C ARG A 98 -14.29 2.39 8.66
N ALA A 99 -15.32 2.80 7.92
CA ALA A 99 -16.12 1.88 7.10
C ALA A 99 -15.31 1.20 5.98
N LEU A 100 -14.31 1.90 5.43
CA LEU A 100 -13.36 1.31 4.46
C LEU A 100 -12.46 0.27 5.13
N GLY A 101 -12.11 0.48 6.39
CA GLY A 101 -11.11 -0.33 7.08
C GLY A 101 -9.72 -0.23 6.42
N PHE A 102 -8.79 -1.05 6.87
CA PHE A 102 -7.41 -1.02 6.37
C PHE A 102 -7.31 -1.33 4.87
N ILE A 103 -7.94 -2.40 4.40
CA ILE A 103 -7.87 -2.80 2.98
C ILE A 103 -8.64 -1.83 2.07
N GLY A 104 -9.80 -1.33 2.50
CA GLY A 104 -10.52 -0.32 1.74
C GLY A 104 -9.66 0.94 1.57
N VAL A 105 -8.99 1.40 2.63
CA VAL A 105 -8.06 2.54 2.56
C VAL A 105 -6.92 2.31 1.56
N LEU A 106 -6.29 1.12 1.55
CA LEU A 106 -5.19 0.83 0.63
C LEU A 106 -5.63 0.71 -0.84
N THR A 107 -6.92 0.45 -1.09
CA THR A 107 -7.47 0.27 -2.44
C THR A 107 -8.16 1.52 -3.00
N VAL A 108 -8.20 2.63 -2.25
CA VAL A 108 -8.82 3.87 -2.73
C VAL A 108 -7.98 4.52 -3.83
N GLY A 109 -8.66 4.97 -4.89
CA GLY A 109 -8.09 5.70 -6.01
C GLY A 109 -7.57 4.79 -7.14
N ALA A 110 -7.24 5.39 -8.28
CA ALA A 110 -6.84 4.67 -9.49
C ALA A 110 -5.31 4.45 -9.60
N HIS A 111 -4.55 4.62 -8.51
CA HIS A 111 -3.09 4.62 -8.55
C HIS A 111 -2.48 3.24 -8.81
N HIS A 112 -3.21 2.15 -8.55
CA HIS A 112 -2.71 0.77 -8.70
C HIS A 112 -2.39 0.42 -10.16
N GLN A 113 -3.21 0.85 -11.13
CA GLN A 113 -2.93 0.55 -12.54
C GLN A 113 -1.65 1.22 -13.03
N SER A 114 -1.50 2.52 -12.77
CA SER A 114 -0.28 3.25 -13.12
C SER A 114 0.93 2.70 -12.36
N HIS A 115 0.75 2.31 -11.11
CA HIS A 115 1.81 1.75 -10.27
C HIS A 115 2.27 0.38 -10.78
N HIS A 116 1.35 -0.56 -11.05
CA HIS A 116 1.68 -1.87 -11.59
C HIS A 116 2.37 -1.76 -12.96
N LEU A 117 1.91 -0.83 -13.80
CA LEU A 117 2.54 -0.58 -15.09
C LEU A 117 3.98 -0.07 -14.92
N ALA A 118 4.22 0.89 -14.02
CA ALA A 118 5.55 1.42 -13.74
C ALA A 118 6.53 0.34 -13.23
N ILE A 119 6.06 -0.53 -12.31
CA ILE A 119 6.87 -1.67 -11.84
C ILE A 119 7.17 -2.61 -13.01
N ALA A 120 6.17 -2.98 -13.81
CA ALA A 120 6.34 -3.88 -14.94
C ALA A 120 7.28 -3.33 -16.02
N THR A 121 7.35 -2.00 -16.20
CA THR A 121 8.28 -1.34 -17.13
C THR A 121 9.67 -1.09 -16.56
N GLY A 122 9.93 -1.54 -15.32
CA GLY A 122 11.23 -1.41 -14.65
C GLY A 122 11.54 0.01 -14.18
N ASP A 123 10.50 0.83 -13.97
CA ASP A 123 10.66 2.13 -13.33
C ASP A 123 10.69 1.96 -11.81
N ALA A 124 11.77 2.44 -11.20
CA ALA A 124 11.91 2.43 -9.75
C ALA A 124 10.92 3.44 -9.15
N MET A 125 9.83 2.96 -8.56
CA MET A 125 8.94 3.80 -7.77
C MET A 125 9.11 3.42 -6.30
N HIS A 126 9.88 4.28 -5.62
CA HIS A 126 10.34 4.21 -4.23
C HIS A 126 11.65 3.44 -4.04
N GLY A 127 12.75 4.21 -3.94
CA GLY A 127 14.09 3.72 -3.65
C GLY A 127 14.16 3.01 -2.30
N HIS A 128 14.91 1.91 -2.27
CA HIS A 128 15.36 1.24 -1.07
C HIS A 128 16.42 2.05 -0.33
#